data_AF-K2B8K7-F1
#
_entry.id   AF-K2B8K7-F1
#
_cell.length_a   1.000
_cell.length_b   1.000
_cell.length_c   1.000
_cell.angle_alpha   90.00
_cell.angle_beta   90.00
_cell.angle_gamma   90.00
#
_symmetry.space_group_name_H-M   'P 1'
#
loop_
_entity.id
_entity.type
_entity.pdbx_description
1 polymer ?
#
loop_
_entity_poly.entity_id
_entity_poly.type
_entity_poly.pdbx_seq_one_letter_code
_entity_poly.pdbx_strand_id
1 'polypeptide(L)'
;LDLAAEYLNRYPINLNCGLRVLAATILDWDNNELKLKYCNGLNVEHALRYCKNSELWVLVMRELIEAFRQRGFLWGDIAPRNMVIDFTACVIYIFDFEKKFKIEDCSTNKKIFSRFFRSYAYEEMSCFLNYDNQKILFRDYLSENIDCEINVANIISNRKKGLLYNIFGAKECYLVSELQTVEDIMSLIATPFVIGNTNIFPMLLIDEHIKKGGIYGYTEIVKQLIDCKSVIQRFSVLKSLNEGFFINDG
;
A
#
# COMPACT_ATOMS: atom_id res chain seq x y z
N LEU A 1 0.67 -17.30 -8.11
CA LEU A 1 -0.80 -17.42 -8.08
C LEU A 1 -1.23 -18.86 -7.73
N ASP A 2 -0.76 -19.90 -8.42
CA ASP A 2 -1.12 -21.30 -8.12
C ASP A 2 -0.85 -21.72 -6.68
N LEU A 3 0.34 -21.44 -6.15
CA LEU A 3 0.67 -21.76 -4.76
C LEU A 3 -0.29 -21.09 -3.75
N ALA A 4 -0.70 -19.85 -4.01
CA ALA A 4 -1.64 -19.13 -3.17
C ALA A 4 -3.06 -19.73 -3.28
N ALA A 5 -3.48 -20.08 -4.49
CA ALA A 5 -4.76 -20.74 -4.74
C ALA A 5 -4.82 -22.12 -4.07
N GLU A 6 -3.79 -22.95 -4.23
CA GLU A 6 -3.67 -24.26 -3.58
C GLU A 6 -3.73 -24.11 -2.06
N TYR A 7 -2.94 -23.18 -1.50
CA TYR A 7 -2.92 -22.95 -0.07
C TYR A 7 -4.27 -22.49 0.47
N LEU A 8 -4.92 -21.49 -0.15
CA LEU A 8 -6.21 -20.97 0.32
C LEU A 8 -7.36 -21.97 0.14
N ASN A 9 -7.29 -22.86 -0.86
CA ASN A 9 -8.24 -23.96 -1.01
C ASN A 9 -8.09 -25.00 0.11
N ARG A 10 -6.84 -25.29 0.51
CA ARG A 10 -6.54 -26.27 1.57
C ARG A 10 -6.73 -25.69 2.97
N TYR A 11 -6.41 -24.42 3.15
CA TYR A 11 -6.43 -23.69 4.42
C TYR A 11 -7.20 -22.37 4.26
N PRO A 12 -8.55 -22.42 4.20
CA PRO A 12 -9.36 -21.24 3.98
C PRO A 12 -9.16 -20.18 5.06
N ILE A 13 -9.07 -18.93 4.62
CA ILE A 13 -9.10 -17.76 5.49
C ILE A 13 -10.53 -17.23 5.51
N ASN A 14 -11.19 -17.37 6.64
CA ASN A 14 -12.54 -16.84 6.88
C ASN A 14 -12.45 -15.65 7.84
N LEU A 15 -13.13 -14.57 7.49
CA LEU A 15 -13.25 -13.37 8.29
C LEU A 15 -14.51 -13.46 9.16
N ASN A 16 -14.53 -12.85 10.34
CA ASN A 16 -15.68 -12.82 11.24
C ASN A 16 -16.87 -12.07 10.63
N CYS A 17 -16.63 -11.17 9.68
CA CYS A 17 -17.71 -10.56 8.87
C CYS A 17 -18.39 -11.54 7.89
N GLY A 18 -18.00 -12.83 7.87
CA GLY A 18 -18.59 -13.88 7.04
C GLY A 18 -18.00 -13.99 5.63
N LEU A 19 -17.01 -13.17 5.29
CA LEU A 19 -16.30 -13.24 4.01
C LEU A 19 -15.20 -14.30 4.04
N ARG A 20 -15.03 -15.04 2.94
CA ARG A 20 -13.89 -15.94 2.72
C ARG A 20 -12.89 -15.34 1.74
N VAL A 21 -11.61 -15.61 1.90
CA VAL A 21 -10.55 -15.14 0.99
C VAL A 21 -10.16 -16.24 0.02
N LEU A 22 -10.15 -15.94 -1.28
CA LEU A 22 -9.74 -16.85 -2.34
C LEU A 22 -8.77 -16.16 -3.29
N ALA A 23 -7.81 -16.90 -3.84
CA ALA A 23 -7.07 -16.42 -5.00
C ALA A 23 -7.91 -16.60 -6.27
N ALA A 24 -7.70 -15.73 -7.26
CA ALA A 24 -8.32 -15.88 -8.57
C ALA A 24 -7.94 -17.23 -9.21
N THR A 25 -8.91 -17.89 -9.82
CA THR A 25 -8.70 -19.21 -10.46
C THR A 25 -8.07 -19.03 -11.83
N ILE A 26 -6.91 -19.67 -12.06
CA ILE A 26 -6.30 -19.76 -13.38
C ILE A 26 -7.07 -20.79 -14.21
N LEU A 27 -7.46 -20.40 -15.42
CA LEU A 27 -8.08 -21.29 -16.40
C LEU A 27 -7.05 -21.82 -17.39
N ASP A 28 -6.15 -20.96 -17.83
CA ASP A 28 -5.18 -21.24 -18.88
C ASP A 28 -4.01 -20.25 -18.79
N TRP A 29 -2.83 -20.69 -19.19
CA TRP A 29 -1.65 -19.84 -19.37
C TRP A 29 -0.94 -20.30 -20.64
N ASP A 30 -1.12 -19.54 -21.72
CA ASP A 30 -0.49 -19.81 -23.01
C ASP A 30 0.08 -18.52 -23.61
N ASN A 31 1.26 -18.60 -24.26
CA ASN A 31 1.85 -17.51 -25.04
C ASN A 31 1.89 -16.12 -24.35
N ASN A 32 2.26 -16.06 -23.06
CA ASN A 32 2.23 -14.85 -22.22
C ASN A 32 0.84 -14.25 -21.97
N GLU A 33 -0.23 -14.97 -22.26
CA GLU A 33 -1.60 -14.64 -21.90
C GLU A 33 -2.05 -15.50 -20.71
N LEU A 34 -2.39 -14.85 -19.61
CA LEU A 34 -2.97 -15.49 -18.44
C LEU A 34 -4.50 -15.32 -18.47
N LYS A 35 -5.23 -16.42 -18.58
CA LYS A 35 -6.69 -16.42 -18.53
C LYS A 35 -7.15 -16.81 -17.13
N LEU A 36 -7.95 -15.94 -16.52
CA LEU A 36 -8.53 -16.16 -15.20
C LEU A 36 -10.03 -16.34 -15.28
N LYS A 37 -10.59 -17.08 -14.33
CA LYS A 37 -12.04 -17.11 -14.12
C LYS A 37 -12.50 -15.70 -13.74
N TYR A 38 -13.57 -15.24 -14.38
CA TYR A 38 -14.18 -13.96 -14.05
C TYR A 38 -14.64 -13.95 -12.59
N CYS A 39 -14.12 -13.00 -11.81
CA CYS A 39 -14.52 -12.73 -10.44
C CYS A 39 -15.51 -11.56 -10.43
N ASN A 40 -16.78 -11.86 -10.16
CA ASN A 40 -17.79 -10.82 -9.98
C ASN A 40 -17.52 -10.03 -8.70
N GLY A 41 -18.00 -8.79 -8.61
CA GLY A 41 -17.91 -7.97 -7.40
C GLY A 41 -17.38 -6.56 -7.62
N LEU A 42 -17.05 -5.89 -6.52
CA LEU A 42 -16.53 -4.53 -6.49
C LEU A 42 -15.04 -4.52 -6.16
N ASN A 43 -14.25 -3.80 -6.97
CA ASN A 43 -12.84 -3.58 -6.67
C ASN A 43 -12.66 -2.76 -5.37
N VAL A 44 -11.75 -3.18 -4.50
CA VAL A 44 -11.60 -2.56 -3.17
C VAL A 44 -11.04 -1.14 -3.23
N GLU A 45 -10.16 -0.84 -4.20
CA GLU A 45 -9.72 0.55 -4.44
C GLU A 45 -10.93 1.45 -4.79
N HIS A 46 -11.79 0.99 -5.69
CA HIS A 46 -12.99 1.76 -6.06
C HIS A 46 -13.91 1.97 -4.85
N ALA A 47 -14.11 0.92 -4.05
CA ALA A 47 -14.90 0.99 -2.83
C ALA A 47 -14.34 2.02 -1.83
N LEU A 48 -13.04 2.00 -1.56
CA LEU A 48 -12.39 2.93 -0.63
C LEU A 48 -12.45 4.38 -1.11
N ARG A 49 -12.37 4.61 -2.43
CA ARG A 49 -12.36 5.97 -3.01
C ARG A 49 -13.74 6.61 -3.11
N TYR A 50 -14.77 5.84 -3.47
CA TYR A 50 -16.03 6.41 -3.97
C TYR A 50 -17.28 5.96 -3.21
N CYS A 51 -17.21 4.92 -2.38
CA CYS A 51 -18.37 4.52 -1.59
C CYS A 51 -18.52 5.37 -0.31
N LYS A 52 -19.76 5.71 0.04
CA LYS A 52 -20.08 6.50 1.24
C LYS A 52 -19.67 5.81 2.56
N ASN A 53 -19.52 4.49 2.56
CA ASN A 53 -19.23 3.69 3.76
C ASN A 53 -17.75 3.23 3.80
N SER A 54 -16.81 4.14 3.53
CA SER A 54 -15.37 3.82 3.51
C SER A 54 -14.86 3.20 4.81
N GLU A 55 -15.43 3.58 5.96
CA GLU A 55 -15.08 3.02 7.28
C GLU A 55 -15.35 1.50 7.37
N LEU A 56 -16.48 1.03 6.82
CA LEU A 56 -16.79 -0.40 6.82
C LEU A 56 -15.73 -1.19 6.04
N TRP A 57 -15.30 -0.66 4.89
CA TRP A 57 -14.25 -1.26 4.08
C TRP A 57 -12.91 -1.29 4.82
N VAL A 58 -12.61 -0.25 5.59
CA VAL A 58 -11.40 -0.21 6.44
C VAL A 58 -11.43 -1.29 7.52
N LEU A 59 -12.59 -1.54 8.13
CA LEU A 59 -12.75 -2.61 9.11
C LEU A 59 -12.56 -4.00 8.49
N VAL A 60 -13.14 -4.23 7.31
CA VAL A 60 -12.93 -5.48 6.55
C VAL A 60 -11.45 -5.67 6.20
N MET A 61 -10.77 -4.60 5.76
CA MET A 61 -9.35 -4.65 5.45
C MET A 61 -8.48 -4.91 6.68
N ARG A 62 -8.82 -4.34 7.83
CA ARG A 62 -8.13 -4.61 9.09
C ARG A 62 -8.25 -6.08 9.47
N GLU A 63 -9.46 -6.62 9.37
CA GLU A 63 -9.71 -8.02 9.64
C GLU A 63 -8.96 -8.95 8.68
N LEU A 64 -8.91 -8.61 7.39
CA LEU A 64 -8.15 -9.35 6.38
C LEU A 64 -6.65 -9.37 6.70
N ILE A 65 -6.07 -8.21 7.01
CA ILE A 65 -4.64 -8.07 7.37
C ILE A 65 -4.32 -8.89 8.62
N GLU A 66 -5.21 -8.85 9.62
CA GLU A 66 -5.05 -9.66 10.83
C GLU A 66 -5.10 -11.16 10.53
N ALA A 67 -6.05 -11.58 9.69
CA ALA A 67 -6.18 -12.99 9.31
C ALA A 67 -4.95 -13.48 8.54
N PHE A 68 -4.40 -12.66 7.64
CA PHE A 68 -3.13 -12.95 6.96
C PHE A 68 -1.98 -13.13 7.95
N ARG A 69 -1.85 -12.24 8.95
CA ARG A 69 -0.83 -12.38 9.99
C ARG A 69 -1.01 -13.67 10.79
N GLN A 70 -2.22 -13.96 11.25
CA GLN A 70 -2.52 -15.14 12.07
C GLN A 70 -2.29 -16.45 11.33
N ARG A 71 -2.40 -16.44 10.00
CA ARG A 71 -2.16 -17.60 9.14
C ARG A 71 -0.77 -17.64 8.52
N GLY A 72 0.06 -16.62 8.78
CA GLY A 72 1.38 -16.49 8.18
C GLY A 72 1.35 -16.40 6.66
N PHE A 73 0.28 -15.80 6.12
CA PHE A 73 0.08 -15.56 4.69
C PHE A 73 0.64 -14.16 4.35
N LEU A 74 1.94 -14.09 4.07
CA LEU A 74 2.64 -12.84 3.81
C LEU A 74 2.61 -12.53 2.31
N TRP A 75 1.63 -11.71 1.90
CA TRP A 75 1.41 -11.33 0.51
C TRP A 75 1.94 -9.92 0.23
N GLY A 76 3.02 -9.84 -0.56
CA GLY A 76 3.74 -8.59 -0.84
C GLY A 76 3.04 -7.65 -1.82
N ASP A 77 2.05 -8.13 -2.57
CA ASP A 77 1.21 -7.32 -3.45
C ASP A 77 -0.14 -6.95 -2.84
N ILE A 78 -0.21 -6.98 -1.52
CA ILE A 78 -1.36 -6.51 -0.77
C ILE A 78 -1.61 -5.01 -1.06
N ALA A 79 -2.60 -4.77 -1.92
CA ALA A 79 -3.06 -3.45 -2.30
C ALA A 79 -4.55 -3.51 -2.64
N PRO A 80 -5.33 -2.44 -2.40
CA PRO A 80 -6.77 -2.47 -2.66
C PRO A 80 -7.13 -2.75 -4.13
N ARG A 81 -6.31 -2.30 -5.07
CA ARG A 81 -6.48 -2.60 -6.52
C ARG A 81 -6.43 -4.09 -6.85
N ASN A 82 -5.70 -4.87 -6.06
CA ASN A 82 -5.47 -6.30 -6.28
C ASN A 82 -6.53 -7.16 -5.58
N MET A 83 -7.70 -6.59 -5.29
CA MET A 83 -8.78 -7.26 -4.57
C MET A 83 -10.16 -6.93 -5.16
N VAL A 84 -11.01 -7.94 -5.27
CA VAL A 84 -12.43 -7.81 -5.66
C VAL A 84 -13.29 -8.47 -4.58
N ILE A 85 -14.29 -7.75 -4.09
CA ILE A 85 -15.21 -8.25 -3.06
C ILE A 85 -16.57 -8.54 -3.69
N ASP A 86 -17.01 -9.78 -3.57
CA ASP A 86 -18.33 -10.25 -3.95
C ASP A 86 -19.15 -10.52 -2.69
N PHE A 87 -20.03 -9.57 -2.33
CA PHE A 87 -20.89 -9.75 -1.16
C PHE A 87 -21.98 -10.81 -1.37
N THR A 88 -22.41 -11.03 -2.61
CA THR A 88 -23.43 -12.06 -2.93
C THR A 88 -22.85 -13.45 -2.72
N ALA A 89 -21.61 -13.68 -3.14
CA ALA A 89 -20.90 -14.94 -2.90
C ALA A 89 -20.17 -15.00 -1.55
N CYS A 90 -20.17 -13.88 -0.80
CA CYS A 90 -19.42 -13.65 0.43
C CYS A 90 -17.92 -13.95 0.29
N VAL A 91 -17.27 -13.44 -0.76
CA VAL A 91 -15.85 -13.71 -1.07
C VAL A 91 -15.05 -12.43 -1.26
N ILE A 92 -13.78 -12.46 -0.84
CA ILE A 92 -12.72 -11.56 -1.29
C ILE A 92 -11.80 -12.34 -2.23
N TYR A 93 -11.80 -11.99 -3.51
CA TYR A 93 -10.85 -12.49 -4.48
C TYR A 93 -9.59 -11.64 -4.42
N ILE A 94 -8.43 -12.28 -4.29
CA ILE A 94 -7.11 -11.64 -4.36
C ILE A 94 -6.38 -12.04 -5.65
N PHE A 95 -5.66 -11.08 -6.20
CA PHE A 95 -4.96 -11.17 -7.48
C PHE A 95 -3.51 -10.74 -7.27
N ASP A 96 -2.66 -10.95 -8.27
CA ASP A 96 -1.30 -10.42 -8.33
C ASP A 96 -0.36 -10.90 -7.20
N PHE A 97 0.69 -11.62 -7.58
CA PHE A 97 1.62 -12.28 -6.65
C PHE A 97 3.07 -12.14 -7.14
N GLU A 98 3.38 -11.03 -7.81
CA GLU A 98 4.69 -10.79 -8.43
C GLU A 98 5.80 -10.43 -7.41
N LYS A 99 5.43 -9.78 -6.30
CA LYS A 99 6.32 -9.43 -5.20
C LYS A 99 6.47 -10.60 -4.22
N LYS A 100 7.20 -10.32 -3.13
CA LYS A 100 7.53 -11.31 -2.10
C LYS A 100 6.25 -11.96 -1.56
N PHE A 101 6.14 -13.27 -1.78
CA PHE A 101 5.10 -14.10 -1.21
C PHE A 101 5.72 -15.16 -0.30
N LYS A 102 5.21 -15.31 0.93
CA LYS A 102 5.65 -16.33 1.88
C LYS A 102 4.45 -16.89 2.62
N ILE A 103 4.45 -18.21 2.80
CA ILE A 103 3.49 -18.94 3.61
C ILE A 103 4.28 -19.61 4.74
N GLU A 104 3.94 -19.29 5.99
CA GLU A 104 4.51 -19.94 7.18
C GLU A 104 3.55 -20.98 7.80
N ASP A 105 2.27 -20.97 7.42
CA ASP A 105 1.19 -21.83 7.96
C ASP A 105 1.09 -21.79 9.50
N CYS A 106 1.43 -20.65 10.09
CA CYS A 106 1.32 -20.36 11.51
C CYS A 106 1.30 -18.84 11.73
N SER A 107 0.88 -18.39 12.92
CA SER A 107 0.86 -16.97 13.23
C SER A 107 2.26 -16.37 13.16
N THR A 108 2.47 -15.43 12.24
CA THR A 108 3.74 -14.71 12.14
C THR A 108 3.90 -13.77 13.34
N ASN A 109 5.12 -13.72 13.87
CA ASN A 109 5.51 -12.77 14.90
C ASN A 109 5.15 -11.34 14.46
N LYS A 110 4.53 -10.58 15.37
CA LYS A 110 4.08 -9.21 15.11
C LYS A 110 5.18 -8.35 14.46
N LYS A 111 6.43 -8.53 14.88
CA LYS A 111 7.58 -7.77 14.37
C LYS A 111 7.97 -8.05 12.95
N ILE A 112 8.00 -9.33 12.63
CA ILE A 112 8.26 -9.78 11.27
C ILE A 112 7.14 -9.30 10.36
N PHE A 113 5.88 -9.41 10.81
CA PHE A 113 4.73 -8.95 10.05
C PHE A 113 4.73 -7.43 9.85
N SER A 114 4.99 -6.64 10.90
CA SER A 114 5.10 -5.18 10.82
C SER A 114 6.12 -4.76 9.78
N ARG A 115 7.31 -5.37 9.83
CA ARG A 115 8.40 -5.07 8.90
C ARG A 115 8.06 -5.48 7.47
N PHE A 116 7.41 -6.62 7.28
CA PHE A 116 6.90 -7.04 5.97
C PHE A 116 5.86 -6.04 5.44
N PHE A 117 4.85 -5.71 6.25
CA PHE A 117 3.77 -4.80 5.88
C PHE A 117 4.29 -3.40 5.52
N ARG A 118 5.18 -2.82 6.32
CA ARG A 118 5.83 -1.53 6.02
C ARG A 118 6.63 -1.56 4.71
N SER A 119 7.23 -2.70 4.38
CA SER A 119 8.05 -2.84 3.17
C SER A 119 7.22 -2.87 1.89
N TYR A 120 6.05 -3.51 1.94
CA TYR A 120 5.29 -3.90 0.75
C TYR A 120 3.90 -3.26 0.62
N ALA A 121 3.25 -2.95 1.75
CA ALA A 121 1.82 -2.65 1.82
C ALA A 121 1.51 -1.23 2.30
N TYR A 122 2.32 -0.72 3.24
CA TYR A 122 1.93 0.43 4.05
C TYR A 122 1.68 1.69 3.22
N GLU A 123 2.64 2.08 2.37
CA GLU A 123 2.48 3.23 1.47
C GLU A 123 1.29 3.04 0.51
N GLU A 124 1.16 1.85 -0.08
CA GLU A 124 0.10 1.51 -1.03
C GLU A 124 -1.29 1.64 -0.39
N MET A 125 -1.47 1.10 0.81
CA MET A 125 -2.73 1.25 1.56
C MET A 125 -2.98 2.72 1.93
N SER A 126 -1.96 3.47 2.33
CA SER A 126 -2.09 4.89 2.69
C SER A 126 -2.58 5.76 1.54
N CYS A 127 -2.32 5.39 0.28
CA CYS A 127 -2.79 6.11 -0.91
C CYS A 127 -4.32 6.20 -1.02
N PHE A 128 -5.06 5.37 -0.29
CA PHE A 128 -6.52 5.26 -0.40
C PHE A 128 -7.26 5.62 0.88
N LEU A 129 -6.53 5.91 1.96
CA LEU A 129 -7.08 6.08 3.29
C LEU A 129 -6.76 7.47 3.82
N ASN A 130 -7.77 8.20 4.26
CA ASN A 130 -7.57 9.42 5.03
C ASN A 130 -6.87 9.11 6.37
N TYR A 131 -6.40 10.14 7.06
CA TYR A 131 -5.62 9.99 8.29
C TYR A 131 -6.35 9.21 9.39
N ASP A 132 -7.65 9.39 9.55
CA ASP A 132 -8.41 8.69 10.60
C ASP A 132 -8.62 7.20 10.26
N ASN A 133 -8.87 6.87 9.00
CA ASN A 133 -8.94 5.50 8.52
C ASN A 133 -7.59 4.78 8.65
N GLN A 134 -6.48 5.48 8.41
CA GLN A 134 -5.15 4.94 8.64
C GLN A 134 -4.92 4.60 10.11
N LYS A 135 -5.38 5.43 11.05
CA LYS A 135 -5.32 5.09 12.49
C LYS A 135 -6.11 3.82 12.78
N ILE A 136 -7.30 3.65 12.22
CA ILE A 136 -8.10 2.44 12.42
C ILE A 136 -7.36 1.21 11.88
N LEU A 137 -6.83 1.30 10.66
CA LEU A 137 -6.20 0.17 9.98
C LEU A 137 -4.84 -0.22 10.59
N PHE A 138 -4.00 0.77 10.90
CA PHE A 138 -2.59 0.54 11.19
C PHE A 138 -2.22 0.54 12.67
N ARG A 139 -3.12 0.97 13.57
CA ARG A 139 -2.87 1.12 15.01
C ARG A 139 -2.16 -0.08 15.64
N ASP A 140 -2.56 -1.28 15.24
CA ASP A 140 -2.04 -2.50 15.84
C ASP A 140 -0.77 -3.01 15.17
N TYR A 141 -0.36 -2.52 13.99
CA TYR A 141 0.70 -3.15 13.20
C TYR A 141 2.01 -2.38 13.17
N LEU A 142 2.01 -1.09 13.50
CA LEU A 142 3.17 -0.21 13.25
C LEU A 142 3.93 0.22 14.51
N SER A 143 3.63 -0.36 15.66
CA SER A 143 4.05 0.12 16.99
C SER A 143 5.37 -0.46 17.52
N GLU A 144 6.37 -0.65 16.66
CA GLU A 144 7.52 -1.47 17.03
C GLU A 144 8.85 -0.74 17.07
N ASN A 145 9.50 -0.86 18.22
CA ASN A 145 10.92 -0.57 18.37
C ASN A 145 11.72 -1.83 18.00
N ILE A 146 12.44 -1.71 16.90
CA ILE A 146 13.42 -2.70 16.44
C ILE A 146 14.77 -1.98 16.41
N ASP A 147 15.60 -2.25 17.42
CA ASP A 147 16.96 -1.74 17.49
C ASP A 147 17.88 -2.66 16.67
N CYS A 148 17.82 -2.52 15.36
CA CYS A 148 18.78 -3.14 14.46
C CYS A 148 19.06 -2.26 13.24
N GLU A 149 20.12 -2.63 12.52
CA GLU A 149 20.49 -2.01 11.26
C GLU A 149 20.03 -2.88 10.08
N ILE A 150 19.73 -2.21 8.96
CA ILE A 150 19.43 -2.83 7.68
C ILE A 150 20.40 -2.34 6.61
N ASN A 151 21.02 -3.28 5.91
CA ASN A 151 21.86 -2.96 4.77
C ASN A 151 21.01 -2.39 3.62
N VAL A 152 21.49 -1.31 3.00
CA VAL A 152 20.82 -0.62 1.88
C VAL A 152 20.50 -1.56 0.71
N ALA A 153 21.37 -2.55 0.45
CA ALA A 153 21.14 -3.54 -0.60
C ALA A 153 19.84 -4.34 -0.39
N ASN A 154 19.40 -4.50 0.86
CA ASN A 154 18.17 -5.24 1.21
C ASN A 154 16.90 -4.37 1.11
N ILE A 155 17.02 -3.06 0.86
CA ILE A 155 15.88 -2.16 0.67
C ILE A 155 15.49 -2.18 -0.80
N ILE A 156 14.33 -2.77 -1.13
CA ILE A 156 13.90 -2.92 -2.53
C ILE A 156 13.54 -1.57 -3.18
N SER A 157 12.87 -0.68 -2.45
CA SER A 157 12.38 0.58 -3.00
C SER A 157 13.50 1.62 -3.19
N ASN A 158 13.72 2.02 -4.45
CA ASN A 158 14.65 3.09 -4.78
C ASN A 158 14.21 4.46 -4.21
N ARG A 159 12.89 4.70 -4.07
CA ARG A 159 12.37 5.92 -3.44
C ARG A 159 12.77 5.99 -1.97
N LYS A 160 12.65 4.87 -1.24
CA LYS A 160 13.09 4.76 0.16
C LYS A 160 14.59 5.01 0.31
N LYS A 161 15.40 4.39 -0.56
CA LYS A 161 16.86 4.62 -0.62
C LYS A 161 17.21 6.09 -0.85
N GLY A 162 16.58 6.73 -1.83
CA GLY A 162 16.80 8.14 -2.14
C GLY A 162 16.44 9.07 -0.99
N LEU A 163 15.34 8.81 -0.28
CA LEU A 163 14.94 9.59 0.89
C LEU A 163 15.86 9.36 2.09
N LEU A 164 16.26 8.12 2.37
CA LEU A 164 17.23 7.80 3.41
C LEU A 164 18.54 8.57 3.21
N TYR A 165 19.08 8.52 1.99
CA TYR A 165 20.28 9.27 1.61
C TYR A 165 20.11 10.78 1.85
N ASN A 166 19.00 11.35 1.41
CA ASN A 166 18.76 12.79 1.52
C ASN A 166 18.56 13.27 2.96
N ILE A 167 17.92 12.47 3.82
CA ILE A 167 17.55 12.86 5.18
C ILE A 167 18.66 12.53 6.18
N PHE A 168 19.29 11.36 6.05
CA PHE A 168 20.25 10.84 7.03
C PHE A 168 21.70 10.75 6.51
N GLY A 169 21.95 11.15 5.26
CA GLY A 169 23.25 11.05 4.61
C GLY A 169 23.53 9.65 4.05
N ALA A 170 24.61 9.52 3.27
CA ALA A 170 25.00 8.26 2.64
C ALA A 170 25.54 7.25 3.67
N LYS A 171 24.96 6.04 3.72
CA LYS A 171 25.40 4.94 4.60
C LYS A 171 25.23 3.60 3.89
N GLU A 172 26.03 2.61 4.26
CA GLU A 172 25.83 1.22 3.81
C GLU A 172 24.70 0.52 4.57
N CYS A 173 24.52 0.91 5.83
CA CYS A 173 23.47 0.42 6.73
C CYS A 173 22.75 1.61 7.37
N TYR A 174 21.44 1.51 7.52
CA TYR A 174 20.61 2.45 8.28
C TYR A 174 19.97 1.76 9.47
N LEU A 175 19.70 2.51 10.53
CA LEU A 175 18.87 2.02 11.63
C LEU A 175 17.45 1.76 11.10
N VAL A 176 16.79 0.71 11.62
CA VAL A 176 15.40 0.43 11.25
C VAL A 176 14.48 1.61 11.60
N SER A 177 14.77 2.38 12.66
CA SER A 177 14.05 3.61 13.02
C SER A 177 14.18 4.72 11.96
N GLU A 178 15.34 4.86 11.33
CA GLU A 178 15.54 5.80 10.20
C GLU A 178 14.71 5.36 8.99
N LEU A 179 14.69 4.05 8.69
CA LEU A 179 13.84 3.50 7.62
C LEU A 179 12.35 3.69 7.93
N GLN A 180 11.91 3.44 9.16
CA GLN A 180 10.52 3.66 9.59
C GLN A 180 10.13 5.14 9.44
N THR A 181 11.03 6.06 9.78
CA THR A 181 10.81 7.52 9.60
C THR A 181 10.55 7.86 8.14
N VAL A 182 11.35 7.32 7.21
CA VAL A 182 11.13 7.51 5.76
C VAL A 182 9.80 6.92 5.33
N GLU A 183 9.43 5.74 5.82
CA GLU A 183 8.17 5.08 5.46
C GLU A 183 6.95 5.84 5.98
N ASP A 184 7.04 6.42 7.17
CA ASP A 184 5.98 7.25 7.74
C ASP A 184 5.84 8.58 6.97
N ILE A 185 6.96 9.18 6.53
CA ILE A 185 6.96 10.34 5.63
C ILE A 185 6.28 9.99 4.29
N MET A 186 6.68 8.88 3.65
CA MET A 186 6.10 8.47 2.37
C MET A 186 4.60 8.19 2.50
N SER A 187 4.19 7.49 3.57
CA SER A 187 2.79 7.26 3.90
C SER A 187 2.02 8.57 4.05
N LEU A 188 2.54 9.50 4.87
CA LEU A 188 1.94 10.82 5.08
C LEU A 188 1.74 11.57 3.77
N ILE A 189 2.73 11.56 2.88
CA ILE A 189 2.72 12.23 1.58
C ILE A 189 1.78 11.55 0.58
N ALA A 190 1.55 10.24 0.72
CA ALA A 190 0.56 9.52 -0.07
C ALA A 190 -0.89 9.74 0.42
N THR A 191 -1.08 10.04 1.71
CA THR A 191 -2.40 10.18 2.36
C THR A 191 -3.33 11.17 1.64
N PRO A 192 -4.51 10.71 1.16
CA PRO A 192 -5.56 11.59 0.64
C PRO A 192 -6.07 12.60 1.66
N PHE A 193 -6.53 13.74 1.15
CA PHE A 193 -7.11 14.81 1.96
C PHE A 193 -8.25 15.50 1.21
N VAL A 194 -9.05 16.30 1.94
CA VAL A 194 -10.23 16.98 1.39
C VAL A 194 -9.97 18.48 1.26
N ILE A 195 -10.28 19.04 0.08
CA ILE A 195 -10.37 20.49 -0.16
C ILE A 195 -11.80 20.82 -0.56
N GLY A 196 -12.50 21.58 0.28
CA GLY A 196 -13.94 21.81 0.11
C GLY A 196 -14.71 20.48 0.18
N ASN A 197 -15.34 20.08 -0.93
CA ASN A 197 -16.05 18.79 -1.07
C ASN A 197 -15.30 17.80 -1.99
N THR A 198 -14.04 18.07 -2.32
CA THR A 198 -13.27 17.24 -3.27
C THR A 198 -12.19 16.47 -2.55
N ASN A 199 -12.16 15.15 -2.77
CA ASN A 199 -11.05 14.30 -2.34
C ASN A 199 -9.86 14.46 -3.29
N ILE A 200 -8.71 14.80 -2.74
CA ILE A 200 -7.44 14.90 -3.45
C ILE A 200 -6.61 13.66 -3.11
N PHE A 201 -6.10 13.00 -4.14
CA PHE A 201 -5.21 11.83 -4.03
C PHE A 201 -3.80 12.25 -4.47
N PRO A 202 -2.90 12.58 -3.52
CA PRO A 202 -1.60 13.17 -3.82
C PRO A 202 -0.77 12.37 -4.81
N MET A 203 -0.76 11.04 -4.67
CA MET A 203 0.04 10.17 -5.53
C MET A 203 -0.31 10.27 -7.01
N LEU A 204 -1.56 10.58 -7.37
CA LEU A 204 -1.92 10.81 -8.77
C LEU A 204 -1.20 12.02 -9.35
N LEU A 205 -1.01 13.08 -8.57
CA LEU A 205 -0.31 14.30 -8.98
C LEU A 205 1.21 14.11 -8.95
N ILE A 206 1.71 13.38 -7.94
CA ILE A 206 3.13 13.09 -7.77
C ILE A 206 3.64 12.16 -8.87
N ASP A 207 2.89 11.11 -9.23
CA ASP A 207 3.32 10.13 -10.24
C ASP A 207 3.53 10.76 -11.63
N GLU A 208 2.71 11.77 -11.98
CA GLU A 208 2.90 12.56 -13.21
C GLU A 208 4.27 13.27 -13.23
N HIS A 209 4.73 13.73 -12.06
CA HIS A 209 6.04 14.36 -11.90
C HIS A 209 7.21 13.38 -11.87
N ILE A 210 7.05 12.24 -11.16
CA ILE A 210 8.10 11.22 -11.07
C ILE A 210 8.47 10.69 -12.46
N LYS A 211 7.49 10.53 -13.36
CA LYS A 211 7.73 10.07 -14.74
C LYS A 211 8.76 10.92 -15.50
N LYS A 212 8.95 12.20 -15.12
CA LYS A 212 9.87 13.13 -15.78
C LYS A 212 11.19 13.32 -15.02
N GLY A 213 11.13 13.37 -13.69
CA GLY A 213 12.30 13.65 -12.82
C GLY A 213 12.94 12.42 -12.15
N GLY A 214 12.36 11.23 -12.32
CA GLY A 214 12.82 10.00 -11.66
C GLY A 214 12.82 10.10 -10.12
N ILE A 215 13.77 9.40 -9.49
CA ILE A 215 13.90 9.34 -8.03
C ILE A 215 14.22 10.73 -7.44
N TYR A 216 15.05 11.53 -8.11
CA TYR A 216 15.40 12.89 -7.67
C TYR A 216 14.16 13.80 -7.61
N GLY A 217 13.32 13.75 -8.64
CA GLY A 217 12.05 14.49 -8.66
C GLY A 217 11.15 14.11 -7.48
N TYR A 218 11.05 12.82 -7.16
CA TYR A 218 10.30 12.38 -5.98
C TYR A 218 10.86 12.97 -4.68
N THR A 219 12.19 12.91 -4.48
CA THR A 219 12.81 13.37 -3.23
C THR A 219 12.65 14.88 -3.03
N GLU A 220 12.69 15.69 -4.10
CA GLU A 220 12.48 17.14 -4.01
C GLU A 220 11.03 17.51 -3.68
N ILE A 221 10.06 16.79 -4.25
CA ILE A 221 8.64 16.96 -3.90
C ILE A 221 8.43 16.64 -2.42
N VAL A 222 9.02 15.53 -1.95
CA VAL A 222 8.91 15.12 -0.55
C VAL A 222 9.44 16.19 0.40
N LYS A 223 10.60 16.79 0.11
CA LYS A 223 11.15 17.89 0.92
C LYS A 223 10.17 19.06 1.06
N GLN A 224 9.56 19.48 -0.05
CA GLN A 224 8.58 20.58 -0.03
C GLN A 224 7.32 20.23 0.77
N LEU A 225 6.87 18.98 0.71
CA LEU A 225 5.64 18.53 1.36
C LEU A 225 5.81 18.25 2.86
N ILE A 226 7.00 17.85 3.33
CA ILE A 226 7.25 17.59 4.76
C ILE A 226 7.06 18.86 5.60
N ASP A 227 7.46 20.02 5.07
CA ASP A 227 7.39 21.28 5.81
C ASP A 227 5.99 21.93 5.77
N CYS A 228 5.05 21.35 5.03
CA CYS A 228 3.68 21.84 4.94
C CYS A 228 2.95 21.67 6.28
N LYS A 229 2.50 22.78 6.87
CA LYS A 229 1.78 22.80 8.15
C LYS A 229 0.26 22.67 8.00
N SER A 230 -0.26 22.74 6.78
CA SER A 230 -1.68 22.64 6.51
C SER A 230 -1.99 21.91 5.21
N VAL A 231 -3.20 21.38 5.13
CA VAL A 231 -3.74 20.73 3.92
C VAL A 231 -3.78 21.71 2.73
N ILE A 232 -4.04 22.99 2.99
CA ILE A 232 -4.04 24.04 1.96
C ILE A 232 -2.64 24.25 1.40
N GLN A 233 -1.61 24.38 2.25
CA GLN A 233 -0.22 24.52 1.79
C GLN A 233 0.20 23.31 0.95
N ARG A 234 -0.13 22.11 1.43
CA ARG A 234 0.15 20.86 0.73
C ARG A 234 -0.52 20.81 -0.64
N PHE A 235 -1.78 21.23 -0.74
CA PHE A 235 -2.49 21.32 -2.02
C PHE A 235 -1.83 22.34 -2.95
N SER A 236 -1.44 23.52 -2.45
CA SER A 236 -0.77 24.55 -3.27
C SER A 236 0.55 24.05 -3.86
N VAL A 237 1.37 23.33 -3.07
CA VAL A 237 2.60 22.71 -3.58
C VAL A 237 2.27 21.67 -4.64
N LEU A 238 1.32 20.77 -4.39
CA LEU A 238 0.93 19.75 -5.38
C LEU A 238 0.35 20.34 -6.66
N LYS A 239 -0.36 21.47 -6.57
CA LYS A 239 -0.93 22.16 -7.72
C LYS A 239 0.14 22.89 -8.54
N SER A 240 1.09 23.56 -7.88
CA SER A 240 2.15 24.31 -8.58
C SER A 240 3.07 23.41 -9.39
N LEU A 241 3.27 22.17 -8.92
CA LEU A 241 3.93 21.11 -9.69
C LEU A 241 3.24 20.97 -11.06
N ASN A 242 1.92 20.86 -11.10
CA ASN A 242 1.17 20.65 -12.35
C ASN A 242 0.90 21.94 -13.16
N GLU A 243 0.98 23.13 -12.58
CA GLU A 243 0.80 24.41 -13.30
C GLU A 243 2.01 24.78 -14.19
N GLY A 244 3.20 24.23 -13.93
CA GLY A 244 4.35 24.31 -14.83
C GLY A 244 4.14 23.59 -16.19
N PHE A 245 3.02 22.88 -16.36
CA PHE A 245 2.70 22.11 -17.56
C PHE A 245 1.66 22.75 -18.48
N PHE A 246 0.98 23.82 -18.07
CA PHE A 246 -0.01 24.51 -18.91
C PHE A 246 0.55 25.75 -19.65
N ILE A 247 1.86 26.02 -19.53
CA ILE A 247 2.48 27.21 -20.15
C ILE A 247 3.27 26.86 -21.44
N ASN A 248 3.46 25.58 -21.77
CA ASN A 248 4.25 25.18 -22.94
C ASN A 248 3.47 24.62 -24.14
N ASP A 249 2.13 24.70 -24.12
CA ASP A 249 1.29 24.41 -25.30
C ASP A 249 0.52 25.69 -25.75
N GLY A 250 1.24 26.80 -25.86
CA GLY A 250 0.79 28.05 -26.46
C GLY A 250 1.48 28.32 -27.78
#